data_AF-A0A8D5ZK37-F1
#
_entry.id   AF-A0A8D5ZK37-F1
#
_cell.length_a   1.000
_cell.length_b   1.000
_cell.length_c   1.000
_cell.angle_alpha   90.00
_cell.angle_beta   90.00
_cell.angle_gamma   90.00
#
_symmetry.space_group_name_H-M   'P 1'
#
loop_
_entity.id
_entity.type
_entity.pdbx_description
1 polymer ?
#
loop_
_entity_poly.entity_id
_entity_poly.type
_entity_poly.pdbx_seq_one_letter_code
_entity_poly.pdbx_strand_id
1 'polypeptide(L)'
;MEEELRRRGEEVKFKTKIDAFLEFLPSLAGFNVKAIVFDSWYVDSRTLLENIVGELKSNARVVEGGRSVPVGEFPQGEYLVEYLGTPIKLLVVGGYRSQGRGYSSSTDLHDTPEDVTTAWGDRWDIEALIRELESLGLERGSFLTWVRNTGFVALKALSLLAVQCFKYSTGLDLGAKRLSRLIKIIYREAGGIKKTFRRKRKP
;
A
#
# COMPACT_ATOMS: atom_id res chain seq x y z
N MET A 1 16.16 3.09 19.48
CA MET A 1 15.06 4.08 19.38
C MET A 1 14.10 3.91 20.54
N GLU A 2 13.39 2.80 20.68
CA GLU A 2 12.50 2.53 21.84
C GLU A 2 13.22 2.60 23.20
N GLU A 3 14.41 2.00 23.28
CA GLU A 3 15.28 2.03 24.46
C GLU A 3 15.86 3.42 24.76
N GLU A 4 15.98 4.26 23.73
CA GLU A 4 16.58 5.59 23.79
C GLU A 4 15.53 6.66 24.10
N LEU A 5 14.28 6.45 23.64
CA LEU A 5 13.09 7.21 24.02
C LEU A 5 12.66 6.90 25.46
N ARG A 6 12.69 5.62 25.87
CA ARG A 6 12.49 5.23 27.29
C ARG A 6 13.53 5.85 28.21
N ARG A 7 14.80 5.94 27.80
CA ARG A 7 15.85 6.64 28.56
C ARG A 7 15.60 8.14 28.74
N ARG A 8 14.79 8.75 27.86
CA ARG A 8 14.42 10.18 27.92
C ARG A 8 13.12 10.45 28.69
N GLY A 9 12.47 9.40 29.24
CA GLY A 9 11.19 9.52 29.92
C GLY A 9 10.02 9.80 28.97
N GLU A 10 10.20 9.61 27.67
CA GLU A 10 9.15 9.82 26.67
C GLU A 10 8.28 8.56 26.57
N GLU A 11 6.95 8.75 26.60
CA GLU A 11 5.98 7.67 26.48
C GLU A 11 6.08 7.05 25.08
N VAL A 12 6.51 5.78 25.01
CA VAL A 12 6.54 5.05 23.74
C VAL A 12 5.12 4.60 23.41
N LYS A 13 4.40 5.41 22.64
CA LYS A 13 3.14 4.97 22.02
C LYS A 13 3.46 4.06 20.84
N PHE A 14 3.00 2.81 20.92
CA PHE A 14 3.08 1.89 19.80
C PHE A 14 2.22 2.43 18.65
N LYS A 15 2.86 2.77 17.54
CA LYS A 15 2.19 3.34 16.37
C LYS A 15 1.88 2.24 15.37
N THR A 16 0.61 2.07 15.02
CA THR A 16 0.19 1.08 14.02
C THR A 16 0.50 1.56 12.60
N LYS A 17 0.42 0.65 11.62
CA LYS A 17 0.53 1.02 10.19
C LYS A 17 -0.57 1.99 9.77
N ILE A 18 -1.77 1.86 10.34
CA ILE A 18 -2.90 2.75 10.08
C ILE A 18 -2.63 4.13 10.64
N ASP A 19 -2.09 4.24 11.86
CA ASP A 19 -1.70 5.54 12.42
C ASP A 19 -0.63 6.22 11.57
N ALA A 20 0.37 5.46 11.08
CA ALA A 20 1.39 5.98 10.17
C ALA A 20 0.80 6.45 8.83
N PHE A 21 -0.15 5.71 8.28
CA PHE A 21 -0.84 6.08 7.06
C PHE A 21 -1.68 7.36 7.24
N LEU A 22 -2.50 7.42 8.29
CA LEU A 22 -3.37 8.56 8.55
C LEU A 22 -2.58 9.86 8.77
N GLU A 23 -1.41 9.78 9.42
CA GLU A 23 -0.51 10.93 9.54
C GLU A 23 0.16 11.32 8.21
N PHE A 24 0.35 10.37 7.29
CA PHE A 24 0.92 10.62 5.97
C PHE A 24 -0.11 11.18 4.99
N LEU A 25 -1.39 10.84 5.16
CA LEU A 25 -2.47 11.18 4.23
C LEU A 25 -2.53 12.68 3.87
N PRO A 26 -2.37 13.65 4.79
CA PRO A 26 -2.37 15.08 4.45
C PRO A 26 -1.27 15.48 3.46
N SER A 27 -0.15 14.75 3.40
CA SER A 27 0.93 15.02 2.44
C SER A 27 0.53 14.72 0.99
N LEU A 28 -0.59 14.00 0.78
CA LEU A 28 -1.13 13.67 -0.53
C LEU A 28 -2.11 14.73 -1.07
N ALA A 29 -2.44 15.77 -0.30
CA ALA A 29 -3.45 16.76 -0.68
C ALA A 29 -3.18 17.51 -2.00
N GLY A 30 -1.92 17.56 -2.45
CA GLY A 30 -1.53 18.16 -3.74
C GLY A 30 -1.64 17.21 -4.95
N PHE A 31 -1.98 15.95 -4.74
CA PHE A 31 -2.10 14.94 -5.79
C PHE A 31 -3.56 14.65 -6.07
N ASN A 32 -3.87 14.36 -7.35
CA ASN A 32 -5.16 13.79 -7.72
C ASN A 32 -5.17 12.29 -7.39
N VAL A 33 -5.41 11.96 -6.11
CA VAL A 33 -5.47 10.57 -5.64
C VAL A 33 -6.80 9.95 -6.06
N LYS A 34 -6.75 9.10 -7.08
CA LYS A 34 -7.94 8.40 -7.59
C LYS A 34 -8.51 7.38 -6.61
N ALA A 35 -7.65 6.61 -5.95
CA ALA A 35 -8.07 5.60 -5.00
C ALA A 35 -6.98 5.33 -3.96
N ILE A 36 -7.40 5.00 -2.74
CA ILE A 36 -6.59 4.50 -1.64
C ILE A 36 -7.09 3.10 -1.33
N VAL A 37 -6.19 2.11 -1.40
CA VAL A 37 -6.60 0.71 -1.40
C VAL A 37 -6.24 0.02 -0.09
N PHE A 38 -7.22 -0.61 0.58
CA PHE A 38 -7.03 -1.31 1.85
C PHE A 38 -7.48 -2.76 1.82
N ASP A 39 -6.64 -3.65 2.34
CA ASP A 39 -7.05 -5.03 2.63
C ASP A 39 -8.18 -5.07 3.67
N SER A 40 -8.94 -6.15 3.67
CA SER A 40 -10.09 -6.39 4.56
C SER A 40 -9.82 -6.22 6.06
N TRP A 41 -8.58 -6.34 6.48
CA TRP A 41 -8.17 -6.11 7.88
C TRP A 41 -8.03 -4.64 8.24
N TYR A 42 -8.02 -3.75 7.26
CA TYR A 42 -7.71 -2.34 7.39
C TYR A 42 -8.86 -1.43 6.96
N VAL A 43 -10.01 -1.99 6.57
CA VAL A 43 -11.24 -1.24 6.33
C VAL A 43 -12.03 -1.17 7.64
N ASP A 44 -12.01 0.00 8.28
CA ASP A 44 -12.73 0.28 9.51
C ASP A 44 -13.23 1.74 9.55
N SER A 45 -13.89 2.14 10.64
CA SER A 45 -14.46 3.48 10.79
C SER A 45 -13.44 4.62 10.73
N ARG A 46 -12.14 4.35 10.93
CA ARG A 46 -11.06 5.33 10.83
C ARG A 46 -10.49 5.45 9.42
N THR A 47 -10.69 4.43 8.58
CA THR A 47 -10.13 4.37 7.23
C THR A 47 -11.18 4.51 6.12
N LEU A 48 -12.48 4.53 6.46
CA LEU A 48 -13.58 4.89 5.56
C LEU A 48 -13.60 6.40 5.27
N LEU A 49 -12.55 6.88 4.59
CA LEU A 49 -12.39 8.24 4.09
C LEU A 49 -12.79 8.33 2.60
N GLU A 50 -12.67 9.52 2.02
CA GLU A 50 -12.91 9.72 0.58
C GLU A 50 -11.93 8.90 -0.27
N ASN A 51 -12.43 8.41 -1.42
CA ASN A 51 -11.68 7.64 -2.43
C ASN A 51 -11.05 6.34 -1.91
N ILE A 52 -11.73 5.64 -0.99
CA ILE A 52 -11.25 4.38 -0.43
C ILE A 52 -11.85 3.22 -1.20
N VAL A 53 -10.97 2.35 -1.71
CA VAL A 53 -11.34 1.04 -2.25
C VAL A 53 -10.86 -0.03 -1.27
N GLY A 54 -11.74 -0.94 -0.89
CA GLY A 54 -11.46 -1.95 0.11
C GLY A 54 -12.03 -3.31 -0.25
N GLU A 55 -11.66 -4.31 0.53
CA GLU A 55 -12.35 -5.60 0.56
C GLU A 55 -13.06 -5.76 1.90
N LEU A 56 -14.26 -6.33 1.90
CA LEU A 56 -14.98 -6.71 3.11
C LEU A 56 -14.92 -8.23 3.28
N LYS A 57 -14.78 -8.69 4.52
CA LYS A 57 -14.90 -10.11 4.83
C LYS A 57 -16.36 -10.55 4.63
N SER A 58 -16.59 -11.81 4.25
CA SER A 58 -17.94 -12.34 4.03
C SER A 58 -18.90 -12.16 5.22
N ASN A 59 -18.38 -12.10 6.44
CA ASN A 59 -19.15 -11.89 7.66
C ASN A 59 -19.29 -10.42 8.09
N ALA A 60 -18.66 -9.48 7.36
CA ALA A 60 -18.85 -8.05 7.58
C ALA A 60 -20.34 -7.71 7.36
N ARG A 61 -20.90 -6.89 8.23
CA ARG A 61 -22.33 -6.54 8.19
C ARG A 61 -22.49 -5.14 7.62
N VAL A 62 -23.34 -5.02 6.61
CA VAL A 62 -23.78 -3.76 6.01
C VAL A 62 -25.25 -3.54 6.32
N VAL A 63 -25.72 -2.30 6.16
CA VAL A 63 -27.13 -1.94 6.27
C VAL A 63 -27.70 -1.70 4.88
N GLU A 64 -28.73 -2.47 4.54
CA GLU A 64 -29.51 -2.31 3.31
C GLU A 64 -30.99 -2.18 3.70
N GLY A 65 -31.65 -1.09 3.30
CA GLY A 65 -33.06 -0.86 3.63
C GLY A 65 -33.37 -0.90 5.13
N GLY A 66 -32.42 -0.47 5.98
CA GLY A 66 -32.55 -0.49 7.45
C GLY A 66 -32.30 -1.85 8.10
N ARG A 67 -31.96 -2.88 7.33
CA ARG A 67 -31.61 -4.21 7.86
C ARG A 67 -30.12 -4.42 7.83
N SER A 68 -29.57 -4.91 8.94
CA SER A 68 -28.18 -5.36 8.99
C SER A 68 -28.07 -6.75 8.35
N VAL A 69 -27.25 -6.89 7.31
CA VAL A 69 -27.08 -8.13 6.53
C VAL A 69 -25.58 -8.40 6.31
N PRO A 70 -25.08 -9.64 6.48
CA PRO A 70 -23.73 -10.00 6.10
C PRO A 70 -23.49 -9.87 4.60
N VAL A 71 -22.35 -9.33 4.17
CA VAL A 71 -22.02 -9.18 2.74
C VAL A 71 -21.97 -10.52 1.98
N GLY A 72 -21.67 -11.62 2.68
CA GLY A 72 -21.66 -12.97 2.12
C GLY A 72 -23.02 -13.47 1.62
N GLU A 73 -24.12 -12.88 2.10
CA GLU A 73 -25.48 -13.23 1.69
C GLU A 73 -25.91 -12.51 0.40
N PHE A 74 -25.19 -11.47 -0.01
CA PHE A 74 -25.52 -10.73 -1.23
C PHE A 74 -25.26 -11.59 -2.47
N PRO A 75 -26.19 -11.55 -3.46
CA PRO A 75 -25.92 -12.10 -4.78
C PRO A 75 -24.78 -11.36 -5.49
N GLN A 76 -24.30 -11.91 -6.60
CA GLN A 76 -23.37 -11.19 -7.47
C GLN A 76 -24.05 -9.94 -8.04
N GLY A 77 -23.38 -8.80 -7.97
CA GLY A 77 -23.92 -7.53 -8.42
C GLY A 77 -23.31 -6.32 -7.72
N GLU A 78 -23.94 -5.18 -7.95
CA GLU A 78 -23.61 -3.89 -7.36
C GLU A 78 -24.72 -3.44 -6.42
N TYR A 79 -24.34 -2.95 -5.25
CA TYR A 79 -25.28 -2.54 -4.21
C TYR A 79 -24.83 -1.22 -3.61
N LEU A 80 -25.80 -0.35 -3.29
CA LEU A 80 -25.58 0.82 -2.47
C LEU A 80 -26.02 0.49 -1.04
N VAL A 81 -25.05 0.40 -0.14
CA VAL A 81 -25.28 -0.03 1.25
C VAL A 81 -24.54 0.90 2.21
N GLU A 82 -24.86 0.82 3.49
CA GLU A 82 -24.13 1.53 4.52
C GLU A 82 -23.23 0.56 5.31
N TYR A 83 -21.95 0.90 5.47
CA TYR A 83 -21.01 0.15 6.28
C TYR A 83 -20.45 1.05 7.39
N LEU A 84 -20.63 0.66 8.65
CA LEU A 84 -20.19 1.43 9.82
C LEU A 84 -20.66 2.90 9.81
N GLY A 85 -21.89 3.17 9.34
CA GLY A 85 -22.42 4.53 9.24
C GLY A 85 -22.02 5.30 7.98
N THR A 86 -21.23 4.69 7.09
CA THR A 86 -20.75 5.32 5.86
C THR A 86 -21.40 4.68 4.63
N PRO A 87 -22.04 5.47 3.74
CA PRO A 87 -22.51 4.95 2.45
C PRO A 87 -21.34 4.45 1.61
N ILE A 88 -21.48 3.25 1.05
CA ILE A 88 -20.49 2.63 0.18
C ILE A 88 -21.18 1.97 -1.02
N LYS A 89 -20.46 1.92 -2.14
CA LYS A 89 -20.78 1.00 -3.25
C LYS A 89 -20.14 -0.35 -2.93
N LEU A 90 -20.96 -1.37 -2.75
CA LEU A 90 -20.53 -2.76 -2.56
C LEU A 90 -20.61 -3.49 -3.91
N LEU A 91 -19.48 -4.06 -4.33
CA LEU A 91 -19.34 -4.88 -5.52
C LEU A 91 -19.09 -6.33 -5.10
N VAL A 92 -20.04 -7.20 -5.41
CA VAL A 92 -19.93 -8.64 -5.16
C VAL A 92 -19.58 -9.31 -6.48
N VAL A 93 -18.36 -9.84 -6.59
CA VAL A 93 -17.87 -10.50 -7.80
C VAL A 93 -17.66 -11.99 -7.55
N GLY A 94 -18.22 -12.82 -8.43
CA GLY A 94 -17.95 -14.26 -8.43
C GLY A 94 -16.67 -14.59 -9.21
N GLY A 95 -15.77 -15.37 -8.62
CA GLY A 95 -14.77 -16.13 -9.39
C GLY A 95 -13.53 -15.35 -9.85
N TYR A 96 -13.17 -14.23 -9.20
CA TYR A 96 -11.90 -13.57 -9.52
C TYR A 96 -10.71 -14.47 -9.15
N ARG A 97 -9.91 -14.86 -10.15
CA ARG A 97 -8.66 -15.65 -10.04
C ARG A 97 -8.73 -16.85 -9.08
N SER A 98 -9.77 -17.68 -9.18
CA SER A 98 -9.90 -18.96 -8.43
C SER A 98 -10.01 -18.86 -6.89
N GLN A 99 -10.24 -17.66 -6.32
CA GLN A 99 -10.27 -17.44 -4.85
C GLN A 99 -11.68 -17.36 -4.21
N GLY A 100 -12.73 -17.79 -4.91
CA GLY A 100 -14.10 -17.74 -4.38
C GLY A 100 -14.80 -16.41 -4.69
N ARG A 101 -15.77 -16.03 -3.85
CA ARG A 101 -16.56 -14.80 -3.99
C ARG A 101 -15.84 -13.65 -3.28
N GLY A 102 -15.56 -12.55 -3.99
CA GLY A 102 -14.93 -11.35 -3.46
C GLY A 102 -15.96 -10.25 -3.19
N TYR A 103 -15.72 -9.46 -2.14
CA TYR A 103 -16.62 -8.38 -1.69
C TYR A 103 -15.83 -7.07 -1.67
N SER A 104 -15.69 -6.43 -2.83
CA SER A 104 -15.00 -5.15 -2.91
C SER A 104 -15.96 -4.01 -2.56
N SER A 105 -15.43 -2.94 -1.98
CA SER A 105 -16.21 -1.75 -1.60
C SER A 105 -15.51 -0.49 -2.08
N SER A 106 -16.27 0.53 -2.47
CA SER A 106 -15.77 1.90 -2.66
C SER A 106 -16.57 2.90 -1.83
N THR A 107 -15.89 3.90 -1.27
CA THR A 107 -16.53 5.08 -0.68
C THR A 107 -16.89 6.13 -1.73
N ASP A 108 -16.36 6.05 -2.95
CA ASP A 108 -16.88 6.84 -4.09
C ASP A 108 -18.04 6.07 -4.74
N LEU A 109 -19.23 6.64 -4.65
CA LEU A 109 -20.46 6.04 -5.17
C LEU A 109 -20.54 6.10 -6.71
N HIS A 110 -19.71 6.92 -7.34
CA HIS A 110 -19.64 7.08 -8.79
C HIS A 110 -18.66 6.11 -9.45
N ASP A 111 -17.80 5.43 -8.69
CA ASP A 111 -16.86 4.44 -9.23
C ASP A 111 -17.60 3.33 -10.00
N THR A 112 -17.10 2.99 -11.18
CA THR A 112 -17.60 1.83 -11.93
C THR A 112 -17.03 0.52 -11.36
N PRO A 113 -17.66 -0.64 -11.61
CA PRO A 113 -17.07 -1.93 -11.24
C PRO A 113 -15.64 -2.11 -11.74
N GLU A 114 -15.35 -1.62 -12.95
CA GLU A 114 -14.03 -1.62 -13.56
C GLU A 114 -13.04 -0.77 -12.76
N ASP A 115 -13.44 0.42 -12.29
CA ASP A 115 -12.59 1.29 -11.47
C ASP A 115 -12.23 0.59 -10.14
N VAL A 116 -13.23 0.04 -9.44
CA VAL A 116 -13.05 -0.69 -8.17
C VAL A 116 -12.17 -1.92 -8.36
N THR A 117 -12.44 -2.72 -9.39
CA THR A 117 -11.69 -3.96 -9.66
C THR A 117 -10.25 -3.67 -10.08
N THR A 118 -10.03 -2.60 -10.86
CA THR A 118 -8.68 -2.18 -11.27
C THR A 118 -7.90 -1.69 -10.06
N ALA A 119 -8.45 -0.76 -9.27
CA ALA A 119 -7.80 -0.24 -8.06
C ALA A 119 -7.48 -1.38 -7.07
N TRP A 120 -8.42 -2.29 -6.85
CA TRP A 120 -8.20 -3.47 -6.01
C TRP A 120 -7.12 -4.41 -6.58
N GLY A 121 -7.08 -4.58 -7.90
CA GLY A 121 -6.06 -5.36 -8.61
C GLY A 121 -4.66 -4.79 -8.45
N ASP A 122 -4.51 -3.48 -8.58
CA ASP A 122 -3.23 -2.75 -8.48
C ASP A 122 -2.56 -2.92 -7.10
N ARG A 123 -3.33 -3.27 -6.06
CA ARG A 123 -2.78 -3.65 -4.74
C ARG A 123 -1.69 -4.73 -4.85
N TRP A 124 -1.82 -5.68 -5.79
CA TRP A 124 -0.83 -6.73 -6.00
C TRP A 124 0.53 -6.19 -6.44
N ASP A 125 0.59 -5.00 -7.04
CA ASP A 125 1.86 -4.38 -7.43
C ASP A 125 2.69 -3.97 -6.21
N ILE A 126 2.04 -3.59 -5.10
CA ILE A 126 2.73 -3.32 -3.83
C ILE A 126 3.34 -4.62 -3.28
N GLU A 127 2.65 -5.76 -3.39
CA GLU A 127 3.23 -7.04 -2.99
C GLU A 127 4.40 -7.45 -3.87
N ALA A 128 4.30 -7.25 -5.18
CA ALA A 128 5.38 -7.49 -6.12
C ALA A 128 6.61 -6.62 -5.76
N LEU A 129 6.39 -5.33 -5.50
CA LEU A 129 7.37 -4.38 -5.01
C LEU A 129 8.04 -4.86 -3.72
N ILE A 130 7.27 -5.30 -2.72
CA ILE A 130 7.83 -5.81 -1.45
C ILE A 130 8.71 -7.04 -1.71
N ARG A 131 8.24 -8.00 -2.51
CA ARG A 131 9.03 -9.21 -2.87
C ARG A 131 10.31 -8.86 -3.62
N GLU A 132 10.27 -7.86 -4.49
CA GLU A 132 11.47 -7.37 -5.18
C GLU A 132 12.46 -6.72 -4.21
N LEU A 133 12.00 -5.92 -3.25
CA LEU A 133 12.84 -5.35 -2.21
C LEU A 133 13.48 -6.44 -1.34
N GLU A 134 12.70 -7.44 -0.92
CA GLU A 134 13.18 -8.61 -0.19
C GLU A 134 14.26 -9.36 -0.99
N SER A 135 14.06 -9.57 -2.30
CA SER A 135 15.07 -10.19 -3.19
C SER A 135 16.39 -9.42 -3.31
N LEU A 136 16.38 -8.12 -2.97
CA LEU A 136 17.57 -7.28 -2.91
C LEU A 136 18.27 -7.33 -1.54
N GLY A 137 17.82 -8.21 -0.63
CA GLY A 137 18.36 -8.38 0.72
C GLY A 137 17.78 -7.40 1.75
N LEU A 138 16.62 -6.79 1.46
CA LEU A 138 15.91 -5.90 2.38
C LEU A 138 14.81 -6.63 3.16
N GLU A 139 15.15 -7.81 3.68
CA GLU A 139 14.24 -8.58 4.50
C GLU A 139 13.99 -7.88 5.85
N ARG A 140 12.86 -8.25 6.49
CA ARG A 140 12.35 -7.69 7.74
C ARG A 140 13.34 -7.66 8.92
N GLY A 141 14.55 -8.22 8.83
CA GLY A 141 15.49 -8.38 9.95
C GLY A 141 16.68 -7.40 10.04
N SER A 142 16.93 -6.50 9.08
CA SER A 142 18.16 -5.68 9.11
C SER A 142 18.04 -4.37 9.91
N PHE A 143 17.54 -4.43 11.14
CA PHE A 143 17.13 -3.26 11.96
C PHE A 143 18.25 -2.40 12.57
N LEU A 144 19.54 -2.76 12.46
CA LEU A 144 20.62 -2.14 13.24
C LEU A 144 21.08 -0.74 12.76
N THR A 145 20.49 -0.17 11.72
CA THR A 145 20.96 1.13 11.16
C THR A 145 19.81 2.00 10.63
N TRP A 146 18.79 2.27 11.45
CA TRP A 146 17.59 3.02 11.07
C TRP A 146 17.86 4.27 10.21
N VAL A 147 18.81 5.14 10.57
CA VAL A 147 19.16 6.35 9.77
C VAL A 147 19.81 6.04 8.41
N ARG A 148 20.67 5.02 8.32
CA ARG A 148 21.28 4.58 7.04
C ARG A 148 20.28 3.80 6.19
N ASN A 149 19.36 3.08 6.83
CA ASN A 149 18.32 2.32 6.17
C ASN A 149 17.19 3.21 5.64
N THR A 150 16.80 4.29 6.31
CA THR A 150 15.82 5.24 5.73
C THR A 150 16.36 5.87 4.46
N GLY A 151 17.63 6.31 4.45
CA GLY A 151 18.29 6.80 3.24
C GLY A 151 18.47 5.71 2.17
N PHE A 152 18.77 4.47 2.56
CA PHE A 152 18.94 3.35 1.63
C PHE A 152 17.61 2.86 1.03
N VAL A 153 16.55 2.77 1.84
CA VAL A 153 15.18 2.44 1.44
C VAL A 153 14.63 3.55 0.56
N ALA A 154 14.82 4.83 0.90
CA ALA A 154 14.43 5.93 0.03
C ALA A 154 15.16 5.88 -1.31
N LEU A 155 16.47 5.63 -1.33
CA LEU A 155 17.24 5.52 -2.57
C LEU A 155 16.80 4.31 -3.42
N LYS A 156 16.43 3.20 -2.77
CA LYS A 156 15.93 1.98 -3.45
C LYS A 156 14.51 2.14 -3.94
N ALA A 157 13.63 2.80 -3.18
CA ALA A 157 12.29 3.18 -3.60
C ALA A 157 12.34 4.16 -4.77
N LEU A 158 13.21 5.17 -4.73
CA LEU A 158 13.45 6.07 -5.87
C LEU A 158 14.02 5.34 -7.09
N SER A 159 14.96 4.41 -6.89
CA SER A 159 15.51 3.59 -7.98
C SER A 159 14.43 2.69 -8.59
N LEU A 160 13.54 2.14 -7.77
CA LEU A 160 12.47 1.27 -8.21
C LEU A 160 11.33 2.05 -8.86
N LEU A 161 10.98 3.22 -8.32
CA LEU A 161 10.05 4.17 -8.93
C LEU A 161 10.57 4.60 -10.31
N ALA A 162 11.84 4.98 -10.43
CA ALA A 162 12.44 5.33 -11.71
C ALA A 162 12.37 4.16 -12.70
N VAL A 163 12.55 2.93 -12.23
CA VAL A 163 12.51 1.71 -13.04
C VAL A 163 11.08 1.32 -13.42
N GLN A 164 10.10 1.50 -12.54
CA GLN A 164 8.67 1.30 -12.84
C GLN A 164 8.17 2.37 -13.83
N CYS A 165 8.55 3.64 -13.64
CA CYS A 165 8.30 4.70 -14.61
C CYS A 165 8.92 4.36 -15.97
N PHE A 166 10.14 3.79 -15.99
CA PHE A 166 10.78 3.34 -17.23
C PHE A 166 10.01 2.19 -17.87
N LYS A 167 9.59 1.18 -17.09
CA LYS A 167 8.80 0.04 -17.56
C LYS A 167 7.48 0.49 -18.19
N TYR A 168 6.76 1.38 -17.51
CA TYR A 168 5.47 1.90 -17.95
C TYR A 168 5.59 2.81 -19.18
N SER A 169 6.60 3.68 -19.22
CA SER A 169 6.82 4.60 -20.35
C SER A 169 7.39 3.95 -21.61
N THR A 170 8.08 2.81 -21.49
CA THR A 170 8.73 2.13 -22.62
C THR A 170 8.04 0.84 -23.06
N GLY A 171 7.04 0.36 -22.32
CA GLY A 171 6.37 -0.92 -22.60
C GLY A 171 7.27 -2.15 -22.46
N LEU A 172 8.45 -2.00 -21.85
CA LEU A 172 9.44 -3.07 -21.75
C LEU A 172 9.02 -4.12 -20.72
N ASP A 173 8.68 -5.32 -21.18
CA ASP A 173 8.43 -6.47 -20.30
C ASP A 173 9.74 -7.10 -19.80
N LEU A 174 10.44 -6.37 -18.94
CA LEU A 174 11.62 -6.87 -18.25
C LEU A 174 11.19 -7.57 -16.95
N GLY A 175 11.37 -8.87 -16.86
CA GLY A 175 11.12 -9.61 -15.62
C GLY A 175 12.07 -9.18 -14.47
N ALA A 176 11.63 -9.37 -13.22
CA ALA A 176 12.28 -8.92 -11.97
C ALA A 176 13.81 -9.19 -11.91
N LYS A 177 14.28 -10.30 -12.48
CA LYS A 177 15.70 -10.68 -12.51
C LYS A 177 16.55 -9.73 -13.38
N ARG A 178 16.00 -9.21 -14.49
CA ARG A 178 16.68 -8.24 -15.36
C ARG A 178 16.62 -6.83 -14.77
N LEU A 179 15.49 -6.45 -14.17
CA LEU A 179 15.33 -5.20 -13.42
C LEU A 179 16.31 -5.10 -12.24
N SER A 180 16.43 -6.16 -11.44
CA SER A 180 17.40 -6.25 -10.34
C SER A 180 18.84 -6.08 -10.82
N ARG A 181 19.21 -6.63 -11.99
CA ARG A 181 20.53 -6.42 -12.59
C ARG A 181 20.73 -4.97 -13.05
N LEU A 182 19.72 -4.36 -13.68
CA LEU A 182 19.79 -2.98 -14.14
C LEU A 182 19.96 -2.01 -12.96
N ILE A 183 19.17 -2.17 -11.90
CA ILE A 183 19.30 -1.40 -10.65
C ILE A 183 20.69 -1.59 -10.03
N LYS A 184 21.22 -2.83 -10.03
CA LYS A 184 22.58 -3.11 -9.53
C LYS A 184 23.66 -2.43 -10.39
N ILE A 185 23.49 -2.35 -11.71
CA ILE A 185 24.40 -1.65 -12.62
C ILE A 185 24.33 -0.14 -12.36
N ILE A 186 23.14 0.45 -12.37
CA ILE A 186 22.94 1.88 -12.08
C ILE A 186 23.54 2.23 -10.71
N TYR A 187 23.37 1.38 -9.71
CA TYR A 187 23.95 1.60 -8.37
C TYR A 187 25.47 1.45 -8.33
N ARG A 188 26.05 0.53 -9.13
CA ARG A 188 27.51 0.38 -9.27
C ARG A 188 28.12 1.62 -9.91
N GLU A 189 27.52 2.10 -11.00
CA GLU A 189 27.93 3.33 -11.69
C GLU A 189 27.70 4.57 -10.78
N ALA A 190 26.61 4.60 -10.02
CA ALA A 190 26.34 5.62 -9.00
C ALA A 190 27.21 5.47 -7.74
N GLY A 191 28.15 4.51 -7.68
CA GLY A 191 29.09 4.31 -6.58
C GLY A 191 29.94 5.56 -6.24
N GLY A 192 30.02 6.53 -7.16
CA GLY A 192 30.53 7.88 -6.90
C GLY A 192 29.73 8.66 -5.84
N ILE A 193 28.40 8.54 -5.83
CA ILE A 193 27.49 9.24 -4.89
C ILE A 193 27.71 8.75 -3.45
N LYS A 194 28.12 7.48 -3.29
CA LYS A 194 28.48 6.92 -1.97
C LYS A 194 29.67 7.62 -1.32
N LYS A 195 30.57 8.24 -2.12
CA LYS A 195 31.68 9.04 -1.63
C LYS A 195 31.22 10.41 -1.12
N THR A 196 30.12 10.95 -1.65
CA THR A 196 29.54 12.25 -1.24
C THR A 196 28.97 12.22 0.18
N PHE A 197 28.53 11.06 0.66
CA PHE A 197 27.99 10.87 2.02
C PHE A 197 29.00 10.30 3.03
N ARG A 198 30.27 10.09 2.64
CA ARG A 198 31.32 9.75 3.61
C ARG A 198 31.71 11.02 4.37
N ARG A 199 31.18 11.17 5.59
CA ARG A 199 31.66 12.16 6.56
C ARG A 199 33.17 11.94 6.75
N LYS A 200 34.00 12.97 6.47
CA LYS A 200 35.42 12.95 6.86
C LYS A 200 35.45 12.69 8.36
N ARG A 201 36.13 11.62 8.78
CA ARG A 201 36.46 11.43 10.20
C ARG A 201 37.21 12.71 10.63
N LYS A 202 36.71 13.40 11.65
CA LYS A 202 37.52 14.43 12.30
C LYS A 202 38.77 13.75 12.87
N PRO A 203 39.94 14.42 12.81
CA PRO A 203 41.20 13.87 13.29
C PRO A 203 41.12 13.46 14.76
#